data_AF-A0A949XHV8-F1
#
_entry.id   AF-A0A949XHV8-F1
#
_cell.length_a   1.000
_cell.length_b   1.000
_cell.length_c   1.000
_cell.angle_alpha   90.00
_cell.angle_beta   90.00
_cell.angle_gamma   90.00
#
_symmetry.space_group_name_H-M   'P 1'
#
loop_
_entity.id
_entity.type
_entity.pdbx_description
1 polymer ?
#
loop_
_entity_poly.entity_id
_entity_poly.type
_entity_poly.pdbx_seq_one_letter_code
_entity_poly.pdbx_strand_id
1 'polypeptide(L)' 'MAQAALKPCPLCGKIAVESFSPFCSKRCANVDLGRWLGENYRIETDEGAVNDDNPENA' A
#
# COMPACT_ATOMS: atom_id res chain seq x y z
N MET A 1 -15.67 -7.91 22.90
CA MET A 1 -15.51 -8.28 21.48
C MET A 1 -15.65 -7.02 20.64
N ALA A 2 -14.56 -6.51 20.08
CA ALA A 2 -14.61 -5.28 19.27
C ALA A 2 -15.13 -5.62 17.88
N GLN A 3 -16.33 -5.13 17.58
CA GLN A 3 -16.94 -5.21 16.26
C GLN A 3 -16.12 -4.31 15.33
N ALA A 4 -15.56 -4.84 14.24
CA ALA A 4 -14.85 -4.02 13.27
C ALA A 4 -15.86 -3.17 12.50
N ALA A 5 -16.04 -1.92 12.91
CA ALA A 5 -16.76 -0.94 12.11
C ALA A 5 -16.11 -0.89 10.71
N LEU A 6 -16.92 -1.00 9.66
CA LEU A 6 -16.44 -0.95 8.28
C LEU A 6 -15.72 0.38 8.05
N LYS A 7 -14.39 0.31 7.91
CA LYS A 7 -13.53 1.48 7.75
C LYS A 7 -13.70 2.09 6.35
N PRO A 8 -13.34 3.37 6.16
CA PRO A 8 -13.25 3.96 4.83
C PRO A 8 -12.30 3.16 3.92
N CYS A 9 -12.69 2.99 2.66
CA CYS A 9 -11.91 2.34 1.62
C CYS A 9 -10.60 3.08 1.41
N PRO A 10 -9.43 2.41 1.47
CA PRO A 10 -8.13 3.06 1.38
C PRO A 10 -7.86 3.70 0.00
N LEU A 11 -8.61 3.30 -1.03
CA LEU A 11 -8.43 3.81 -2.38
C LEU A 11 -9.30 5.01 -2.74
N CYS A 12 -10.47 5.16 -2.12
CA CYS A 12 -11.43 6.21 -2.51
C CYS A 12 -12.22 6.84 -1.36
N GLY A 13 -12.02 6.41 -0.11
CA GLY A 13 -12.63 6.98 1.08
C GLY A 13 -14.10 6.61 1.35
N LYS A 14 -14.78 5.93 0.42
CA LYS A 14 -16.15 5.42 0.65
C LYS A 14 -16.15 4.32 1.70
N ILE A 15 -17.23 4.18 2.48
CA ILE A 15 -17.36 3.13 3.49
C ILE A 15 -17.16 1.75 2.85
N ALA A 16 -16.30 0.92 3.44
CA ALA A 16 -16.08 -0.45 3.00
C ALA A 16 -17.39 -1.25 3.11
N VAL A 17 -17.48 -2.32 2.34
CA VAL A 17 -18.59 -3.28 2.44
C VAL A 17 -18.02 -4.62 2.83
N GLU A 18 -18.75 -5.38 3.65
CA GLU A 18 -18.25 -6.63 4.24
C GLU A 18 -17.70 -7.60 3.18
N SER A 19 -18.41 -7.77 2.07
CA SER A 19 -18.02 -8.68 0.97
C SER A 19 -16.75 -8.26 0.23
N PHE A 20 -16.30 -7.01 0.37
CA PHE A 20 -15.11 -6.49 -0.28
C PHE A 20 -14.12 -5.85 0.71
N SER A 21 -14.30 -6.05 2.02
CA SER A 21 -13.47 -5.44 3.05
C SER A 21 -11.99 -5.75 2.80
N PRO A 22 -11.08 -4.73 2.79
CA PRO A 22 -11.24 -3.36 3.28
C PRO A 22 -11.77 -2.32 2.27
N PHE A 23 -12.29 -2.75 1.12
CA PHE A 23 -12.71 -1.88 0.02
C PHE A 23 -14.23 -1.70 -0.06
N CYS A 24 -14.65 -0.66 -0.79
CA CYS A 24 -16.07 -0.38 -1.02
C CYS A 24 -16.67 -1.16 -2.22
N SER A 25 -15.85 -1.84 -3.05
CA SER A 25 -16.31 -2.55 -4.25
C SER A 25 -15.23 -3.44 -4.86
N LYS A 26 -15.64 -4.39 -5.71
CA LYS A 26 -14.74 -5.19 -6.58
C LYS A 26 -13.80 -4.33 -7.43
N ARG A 27 -14.28 -3.19 -7.94
CA ARG A 27 -13.45 -2.27 -8.74
C ARG A 27 -12.25 -1.76 -7.94
N CYS A 28 -12.47 -1.32 -6.70
CA CYS A 28 -11.38 -0.85 -5.84
C CYS A 28 -10.41 -1.99 -5.53
N ALA A 29 -10.91 -3.18 -5.16
CA ALA A 29 -10.06 -4.34 -4.92
C ALA A 29 -9.16 -4.69 -6.12
N ASN A 30 -9.71 -4.65 -7.34
CA ASN A 30 -8.92 -4.89 -8.56
C ASN A 30 -7.89 -3.79 -8.85
N VAL A 31 -8.20 -2.52 -8.56
CA VAL A 31 -7.24 -1.42 -8.70
C VAL A 31 -6.09 -1.58 -7.73
N ASP A 32 -6.38 -1.96 -6.48
CA ASP A 32 -5.36 -2.24 -5.47
C ASP A 32 -4.42 -3.36 -5.93
N LEU A 33 -5.00 -4.47 -6.40
CA LEU A 33 -4.26 -5.59 -6.96
C LEU A 33 -3.38 -5.16 -8.14
N GLY A 34 -3.90 -4.30 -9.03
CA GLY A 34 -3.13 -3.76 -10.14
C GLY A 34 -1.93 -2.91 -9.70
N ARG A 35 -2.08 -2.11 -8.64
CA ARG A 35 -0.96 -1.36 -8.04
C ARG A 35 0.08 -2.28 -7.42
N TRP A 36 -0.38 -3.39 -6.83
CA TRP A 36 0.49 -4.39 -6.22
C TRP A 36 1.31 -5.12 -7.28
N LEU A 37 0.65 -5.62 -8.32
CA LEU A 37 1.31 -6.31 -9.44
C LEU A 37 2.16 -5.37 -10.31
N GLY A 38 1.84 -4.07 -10.32
CA GLY A 38 2.61 -3.04 -11.02
C GLY A 38 3.82 -2.50 -10.25
N GLU A 39 4.12 -3.05 -9.06
CA GLU A 39 5.22 -2.58 -8.19
C GLU A 39 5.08 -1.10 -7.78
N ASN A 40 3.85 -0.57 -7.73
CA ASN A 40 3.59 0.82 -7.35
C ASN A 40 3.69 1.03 -5.82
N TYR A 41 3.70 -0.03 -5.03
CA TYR A 41 3.89 0.04 -3.58
C TYR A 41 5.39 -0.07 -3.27
N ARG A 42 6.01 1.05 -2.91
CA ARG A 42 7.41 1.14 -2.48
C ARG A 42 7.48 1.65 -1.04
N ILE A 43 8.39 1.07 -0.26
CA ILE A 43 8.77 1.58 1.06
C ILE A 43 10.06 2.35 0.86
N GLU A 44 10.10 3.59 1.36
CA GLU A 44 11.32 4.39 1.38
C GLU A 44 12.31 3.76 2.35
N THR A 45 13.56 3.56 1.91
CA THR A 45 14.65 3.11 2.77
C THR A 45 15.55 4.29 3.11
N ASP A 46 16.13 4.29 4.32
CA ASP A 46 17.17 5.24 4.75
C ASP A 46 18.56 4.87 4.21
N GLU A 47 18.60 4.04 3.16
CA GLU A 47 19.83 3.77 2.42
C GLU A 47 20.15 5.04 1.62
N GLY A 48 20.77 6.00 2.30
CA GLY A 48 21.34 7.19 1.70
C GLY A 48 22.18 6.79 0.50
N ALA A 49 22.13 7.62 -0.56
CA ALA A 49 22.90 7.45 -1.77
C ALA A 49 24.31 6.94 -1.42
N VAL A 50 24.61 5.69 -1.80
CA VAL A 50 25.98 5.19 -1.75
C VAL A 50 26.78 6.07 -2.70
N ASN A 51 27.43 7.09 -2.15
CA ASN A 51 28.40 7.88 -2.89
C ASN A 51 29.63 6.98 -3.01
N ASP A 52 30.04 6.69 -4.25
CA ASP A 52 31.17 5.83 -4.62
C ASP A 52 32.54 6.38 -4.13
N ASP A 53 32.55 7.54 -3.46
CA ASP A 53 33.73 8.21 -2.93
C ASP A 53 34.08 7.82 -1.47
N ASN A 54 33.60 6.68 -0.94
CA ASN A 54 34.01 6.20 0.39
C ASN A 54 35.34 5.42 0.32
N PRO A 55 36.47 5.96 0.82
CA PRO A 55 37.79 5.31 0.74
C PRO A 55 37.94 4.07 1.64
N GLU A 56 36.96 3.71 2.47
CA GLU A 56 37.04 2.52 3.35
C GLU A 56 36.62 1.20 2.70
N ASN A 57 36.06 1.24 1.49
CA ASN A 57 35.64 0.04 0.73
C ASN A 57 36.69 -0.43 -0.30
N ALA A 58 37.92 0.11 -0.25
CA ALA A 58 39.03 -0.26 -1.13
C ALA A 58 39.86 -1.43 -0.57
#